data_AF-A0AAJ1PRW4-F1
#
_entry.id   AF-A0AAJ1PRW4-F1
#
_cell.length_a   1.000
_cell.length_b   1.000
_cell.length_c   1.000
_cell.angle_alpha   90.00
_cell.angle_beta   90.00
_cell.angle_gamma   90.00
#
_symmetry.space_group_name_H-M   'P 1'
#
loop_
_entity.id
_entity.type
_entity.pdbx_description
1 polymer ?
#
loop_
_entity_poly.entity_id
_entity_poly.type
_entity_poly.pdbx_seq_one_letter_code
_entity_poly.pdbx_strand_id
1 'polypeptide(L)'
;MSICAIAKQIKKSLSTASREIKRKSNYFNWYQFEDENKKTVRQHIHNYMFRYSVNFEFKSFSKLFKNKYNKKYFGIKATYNELKKVANLKTSSLRIIFN
;
A
#
# COMPACT_ATOMS: atom_id res chain seq x y z
N MET A 1 4.10 -8.38 27.40
CA MET A 1 2.84 -9.12 27.13
C MET A 1 3.21 -10.48 26.56
N SER A 2 2.69 -11.60 27.08
CA SER A 2 3.04 -12.94 26.56
C SER A 2 2.26 -13.26 25.28
N ILE A 3 2.81 -14.12 24.41
CA ILE A 3 2.15 -14.52 23.17
C ILE A 3 0.79 -15.19 23.40
N CYS A 4 0.64 -15.89 24.53
CA CYS A 4 -0.63 -16.49 24.96
C CYS A 4 -1.68 -15.43 25.29
N ALA A 5 -1.29 -14.32 25.93
CA ALA A 5 -2.20 -13.21 26.22
C ALA A 5 -2.66 -12.53 24.92
N ILE A 6 -1.75 -12.33 23.97
CA ILE A 6 -2.06 -11.77 22.65
C ILE A 6 -3.00 -12.70 21.89
N ALA A 7 -2.73 -13.99 21.84
CA ALA A 7 -3.58 -14.98 21.16
C ALA A 7 -5.02 -15.01 21.71
N LYS A 8 -5.18 -14.90 23.04
CA LYS A 8 -6.48 -14.76 23.70
C LYS A 8 -7.17 -13.45 23.34
N GLN A 9 -6.44 -12.34 23.35
CA GLN A 9 -6.96 -11.01 23.02
C GLN A 9 -7.50 -10.94 21.58
N ILE A 10 -6.79 -11.55 20.62
CA ILE A 10 -7.18 -11.57 19.20
C ILE A 10 -8.11 -12.74 18.84
N LYS A 11 -8.40 -13.65 19.79
CA LYS A 11 -9.18 -14.88 19.60
C LYS A 11 -8.67 -15.75 18.43
N LYS A 12 -7.35 -15.95 18.33
CA LYS A 12 -6.72 -16.80 17.30
C LYS A 12 -5.74 -17.79 17.91
N SER A 13 -5.32 -18.77 17.12
CA SER A 13 -4.28 -19.74 17.53
C SER A 13 -2.95 -19.05 17.83
N LEU A 14 -2.12 -19.66 18.67
CA LEU A 14 -0.76 -19.20 18.97
C LEU A 14 0.09 -19.03 17.70
N SER A 15 -0.05 -19.95 16.75
CA SER A 15 0.66 -19.87 15.46
C SER A 15 0.25 -18.63 14.65
N THR A 16 -1.05 -18.31 14.65
CA THR A 16 -1.61 -17.12 14.00
C THR A 16 -1.13 -15.85 14.70
N ALA A 17 -1.18 -15.82 16.04
CA ALA A 17 -0.67 -14.72 16.85
C ALA A 17 0.82 -14.47 16.58
N SER A 18 1.64 -15.52 16.50
CA SER A 18 3.06 -15.43 16.19
C SER A 18 3.31 -14.79 14.82
N ARG A 19 2.60 -15.26 13.78
CA ARG A 19 2.70 -14.69 12.43
C ARG A 19 2.23 -13.24 12.39
N GLU A 20 1.18 -12.92 13.13
CA GLU A 20 0.63 -11.56 13.17
C GLU A 20 1.58 -10.58 13.86
N ILE A 21 2.16 -10.97 15.00
CA ILE A 21 3.19 -10.19 15.71
C ILE A 21 4.35 -9.89 14.75
N LYS A 22 4.93 -10.90 14.10
CA LYS A 22 6.02 -10.70 13.13
C LYS A 22 5.67 -9.72 12.00
N ARG A 23 4.40 -9.68 11.57
CA ARG A 23 3.94 -8.81 10.48
C ARG A 23 3.60 -7.39 10.93
N LYS A 24 3.12 -7.22 12.16
CA LYS A 24 2.59 -5.95 12.70
C LYS A 24 3.50 -5.31 13.77
N SER A 25 4.67 -5.88 14.04
CA SER A 25 5.68 -5.26 14.91
C SER A 25 6.22 -3.99 14.27
N ASN A 26 6.32 -2.91 15.04
CA ASN A 26 6.99 -1.69 14.59
C ASN A 26 8.52 -1.84 14.64
N TYR A 27 9.26 -0.79 14.24
CA TYR A 27 10.74 -0.77 14.27
C TYR A 27 11.34 -1.06 15.66
N PHE A 28 10.59 -0.77 16.73
CA PHE A 28 10.98 -1.05 18.11
C PHE A 28 10.50 -2.41 18.63
N ASN A 29 10.06 -3.31 17.73
CA ASN A 29 9.47 -4.61 18.05
C ASN A 29 8.24 -4.56 18.97
N TRP A 30 7.54 -3.43 19.01
CA TRP A 30 6.28 -3.33 19.74
C TRP A 30 5.14 -3.79 18.85
N TYR A 31 4.37 -4.75 19.39
CA TYR A 31 3.14 -5.20 18.78
C TYR A 31 2.04 -4.20 19.08
N GLN A 32 1.56 -3.51 18.04
CA GLN A 32 0.41 -2.65 18.14
C GLN A 32 -0.81 -3.43 17.60
N PHE A 33 -1.67 -3.86 18.52
CA PHE A 33 -2.95 -4.44 18.15
C PHE A 33 -3.86 -3.33 17.61
N GLU A 34 -3.86 -3.14 16.30
CA GLU A 34 -4.92 -2.38 15.65
C GLU A 34 -6.08 -3.32 15.33
N ASP A 35 -7.25 -2.95 15.84
CA ASP A 35 -8.52 -3.55 15.45
C ASP A 35 -8.62 -3.56 13.92
N GLU A 36 -8.81 -4.75 13.33
CA GLU A 36 -8.85 -4.93 11.88
C GLU A 36 -9.95 -4.07 11.25
N ASN A 37 -11.01 -3.78 12.00
CA ASN A 37 -12.06 -2.85 11.60
C ASN A 37 -11.53 -1.43 11.42
N LYS A 38 -10.68 -0.93 12.33
CA LYS A 38 -10.08 0.41 12.23
C LYS A 38 -9.13 0.50 11.03
N LYS A 39 -8.38 -0.56 10.75
CA LYS A 39 -7.51 -0.61 9.57
C LYS A 39 -8.30 -0.59 8.27
N THR A 40 -9.39 -1.36 8.21
CA THR A 40 -10.29 -1.43 7.05
C THR A 40 -10.97 -0.08 6.80
N VAL A 41 -11.47 0.57 7.86
CA VAL A 41 -12.06 1.91 7.79
C VAL A 41 -11.03 2.95 7.33
N ARG A 42 -9.82 2.94 7.88
CA ARG A 42 -8.74 3.85 7.43
C ARG A 42 -8.38 3.64 5.96
N GLN A 43 -8.31 2.39 5.49
CA GLN A 43 -8.07 2.09 4.08
C GLN A 43 -9.23 2.57 3.20
N HIS A 44 -10.47 2.37 3.64
CA HIS A 44 -11.64 2.87 2.91
C HIS A 44 -11.61 4.40 2.79
N ILE A 45 -11.35 5.12 3.89
CA ILE A 45 -11.24 6.59 3.91
C ILE A 45 -10.08 7.05 3.03
N HIS A 46 -8.89 6.45 3.15
CA HIS A 46 -7.75 6.76 2.30
C HIS A 46 -8.14 6.61 0.83
N ASN A 47 -8.64 5.43 0.44
CA ASN A 47 -9.03 5.17 -0.95
C ASN A 47 -10.13 6.13 -1.42
N TYR A 48 -11.09 6.50 -0.56
CA TYR A 48 -12.14 7.46 -0.88
C TYR A 48 -11.58 8.88 -1.08
N MET A 49 -10.70 9.35 -0.19
CA MET A 49 -10.04 10.66 -0.28
C MET A 49 -9.20 10.77 -1.56
N PHE A 50 -8.54 9.68 -1.97
CA PHE A 50 -7.74 9.63 -3.19
C PHE A 50 -8.52 9.21 -4.44
N ARG A 51 -9.78 8.76 -4.30
CA ARG A 51 -10.65 8.32 -5.40
C ARG A 51 -10.87 9.41 -6.46
N TYR A 52 -10.88 10.66 -6.02
CA TYR A 52 -11.12 11.83 -6.87
C TYR A 52 -9.97 12.83 -6.88
N SER A 53 -8.84 12.52 -6.22
CA SER A 53 -7.62 13.30 -6.38
C SER A 53 -7.03 12.99 -7.76
N VAL A 54 -7.69 13.45 -8.81
CA VAL A 54 -7.11 13.56 -10.14
C VAL A 54 -5.91 14.46 -9.95
N ASN A 55 -4.73 13.85 -9.95
CA ASN A 55 -3.48 14.57 -9.77
C ASN A 55 -3.22 15.33 -11.07
N PHE A 56 -3.88 16.47 -11.25
CA PHE A 56 -3.91 17.26 -12.49
C PHE A 56 -2.49 17.58 -12.97
N GLU A 57 -1.58 17.82 -12.03
CA GLU A 57 -0.15 18.05 -12.29
C GLU A 57 0.54 16.89 -13.02
N PHE A 58 0.11 15.65 -12.77
CA PHE A 58 0.71 14.44 -13.34
C PHE A 58 -0.22 13.71 -14.31
N LYS A 59 -1.33 14.33 -14.71
CA LYS A 59 -2.37 13.71 -15.55
C LYS A 59 -1.80 13.13 -16.84
N SER A 60 -0.88 13.85 -17.48
CA SER A 60 -0.20 13.42 -18.71
C SER A 60 0.68 12.19 -18.48
N PHE A 61 1.47 12.18 -17.40
CA PHE A 61 2.31 11.04 -17.04
C PHE A 61 1.48 9.82 -16.66
N SER A 62 0.44 9.99 -15.84
CA SER A 62 -0.46 8.92 -15.42
C SER A 62 -1.22 8.31 -16.60
N LYS A 63 -1.66 9.11 -17.59
CA LYS A 63 -2.29 8.61 -18.81
C LYS A 63 -1.31 7.78 -19.64
N LEU A 64 -0.10 8.28 -19.83
CA LEU A 64 0.93 7.63 -20.64
C LEU A 64 1.40 6.33 -19.97
N PHE A 65 1.54 6.34 -18.65
CA PHE A 65 1.83 5.16 -17.84
C PHE A 65 0.74 4.10 -17.95
N LYS A 66 -0.54 4.46 -17.78
CA LYS A 66 -1.66 3.52 -17.89
C LYS A 66 -1.77 2.89 -19.28
N ASN A 67 -1.48 3.65 -20.34
CA ASN A 67 -1.50 3.12 -21.71
C ASN A 67 -0.39 2.10 -21.98
N LYS A 68 0.81 2.31 -21.41
CA LYS A 68 1.97 1.43 -21.64
C LYS A 68 2.05 0.27 -20.66
N TYR A 69 1.53 0.45 -19.44
CA TYR A 69 1.57 -0.55 -18.39
C TYR A 69 0.50 -1.62 -18.61
N ASN A 70 0.94 -2.79 -19.08
CA ASN A 70 0.16 -4.03 -19.10
C ASN A 70 0.60 -4.93 -17.93
N LYS A 71 -0.29 -5.12 -16.95
CA LYS A 71 -0.05 -5.91 -15.73
C LYS A 71 0.38 -7.35 -15.99
N LYS A 72 0.02 -7.91 -17.15
CA LYS A 72 0.34 -9.30 -17.52
C LYS A 72 1.78 -9.47 -18.02
N TYR A 73 2.36 -8.41 -18.59
CA TYR A 73 3.63 -8.50 -19.34
C TYR A 73 4.72 -7.54 -18.85
N PHE A 74 4.37 -6.48 -18.10
CA PHE A 74 5.33 -5.45 -17.70
C PHE A 74 5.40 -5.30 -16.18
N GLY A 75 6.64 -5.11 -15.69
CA GLY A 75 6.89 -4.76 -14.30
C GLY A 75 6.63 -3.28 -14.03
N ILE A 76 5.86 -2.97 -12.98
CA ILE A 76 5.49 -1.60 -12.58
C ILE A 76 6.71 -0.65 -12.53
N LYS A 77 7.81 -1.09 -11.90
CA LYS A 77 9.04 -0.30 -11.79
C LYS A 77 9.76 -0.12 -13.12
N ALA A 78 9.73 -1.14 -13.98
CA ALA A 78 10.39 -1.10 -15.29
C ALA A 78 9.68 -0.08 -16.20
N THR A 79 8.36 -0.17 -16.33
CA THR A 79 7.56 0.78 -17.11
C THR A 79 7.69 2.20 -16.58
N TYR A 80 7.77 2.37 -15.25
CA TYR A 80 7.92 3.69 -14.64
C TYR A 80 9.27 4.33 -14.96
N ASN A 81 10.36 3.58 -14.79
CA ASN A 81 11.71 4.07 -15.06
C ASN A 81 11.93 4.34 -16.56
N GLU A 82 11.35 3.53 -17.43
CA GLU A 82 11.40 3.76 -18.88
C GLU A 82 10.68 5.06 -19.25
N LEU A 83 9.45 5.26 -18.74
CA LEU A 83 8.68 6.47 -19.04
C LEU A 83 9.28 7.73 -18.41
N LYS A 84 9.92 7.62 -17.25
CA LYS A 84 10.67 8.73 -16.64
C LYS A 84 11.86 9.19 -17.48
N LYS A 85 12.48 8.29 -18.25
CA LYS A 85 13.59 8.64 -19.16
C LYS A 85 13.13 9.27 -20.46
N VAL A 86 11.95 8.88 -20.95
CA VAL A 86 11.42 9.30 -22.26
C VAL A 86 10.61 10.59 -22.16
N ALA A 87 9.92 10.80 -21.04
CA ALA A 87 9.04 11.94 -20.87
C ALA A 87 9.74 13.06 -20.08
N ASN A 88 9.97 14.21 -20.70
CA ASN A 88 10.21 15.50 -20.02
C ASN A 88 8.93 16.02 -19.33
N LEU A 89 8.20 15.12 -18.67
CA LEU A 89 6.97 15.43 -17.95
C LEU A 89 7.27 15.38 -16.45
N LYS A 90 6.56 16.22 -15.68
CA LYS A 90 6.52 16.06 -14.23
C LYS A 90 6.07 14.63 -13.91
N THR A 91 6.89 13.91 -13.13
CA THR A 91 6.61 12.52 -12.76
C THR A 91 6.07 12.44 -11.34
N SER A 92 4.93 11.79 -11.16
CA SER A 92 4.41 11.42 -9.84
C SER A 92 5.17 10.23 -9.27
N SER A 93 5.12 10.03 -7.95
CA SER A 93 5.60 8.77 -7.36
C SER A 93 4.68 7.60 -7.74
N LEU A 94 5.20 6.38 -7.77
CA LEU A 94 4.40 5.17 -8.03
C LEU A 94 3.18 5.05 -7.10
N ARG A 95 3.32 5.48 -5.84
CA ARG A 95 2.23 5.51 -4.86
C ARG A 95 1.06 6.36 -5.31
N ILE A 96 1.32 7.44 -6.03
CA ILE A 96 0.29 8.36 -6.55
C ILE A 96 -0.38 7.80 -7.81
N ILE A 97 0.30 6.98 -8.61
CA ILE A 97 -0.23 6.44 -9.87
C ILE A 97 -1.21 5.29 -9.64
N PHE A 98 -0.97 4.51 -8.59
CA PHE A 98 -1.74 3.31 -8.24
C PHE A 98 -2.70 3.51 -7.05
N ASN A 99 -2.80 4.73 -6.53
CA ASN A 99 -3.86 5.13 -5.60
C ASN A 99 -5.17 5.37 -6.35
#